data_AF-A0A263DPV3-F1
#
_entry.id   AF-A0A263DPV3-F1
#
_cell.length_a   1.000
_cell.length_b   1.000
_cell.length_c   1.000
_cell.angle_alpha   90.00
_cell.angle_beta   90.00
_cell.angle_gamma   90.00
#
_symmetry.space_group_name_H-M   'P 1'
#
loop_
_entity.id
_entity.type
_entity.pdbx_description
1 polymer ?
#
loop_
_entity_poly.entity_id
_entity_poly.type
_entity_poly.pdbx_seq_one_letter_code
_entity_poly.pdbx_strand_id
1 'polypeptide(L)'
;MLTLVVCGAPLAVRAGEVADALRERWSVSIVVTEAASQWYAEPSEHDRPRPDLVVACPLTFNTANKVAAGIMDTSAAGALCDALGAGVPVVAVPMVNNRLWGHPVWASTLRTLAGAGVRFVDPRSGRVGDPAPVQSGTGPEVVAAFDPAWVVAALG
;
A
#
# COMPACT_ATOMS: atom_id res chain seq x y z
N MET A 1 -7.71 11.41 -10.91
CA MET A 1 -7.88 11.31 -9.44
C MET A 1 -7.09 10.12 -8.92
N LEU A 2 -6.42 10.23 -7.78
CA LEU A 2 -5.65 9.16 -7.15
C LEU A 2 -6.15 8.92 -5.72
N THR A 3 -6.23 7.66 -5.30
CA THR A 3 -6.45 7.31 -3.88
C THR A 3 -5.19 6.71 -3.26
N LEU A 4 -4.72 7.29 -2.16
CA LEU A 4 -3.66 6.75 -1.32
C LEU A 4 -4.27 5.99 -0.13
N VAL A 5 -4.01 4.68 -0.07
CA VAL A 5 -4.39 3.78 1.01
C VAL A 5 -3.21 3.58 1.96
N VAL A 6 -3.36 3.97 3.22
CA VAL A 6 -2.33 3.88 4.26
C VAL A 6 -2.65 2.75 5.25
N CYS A 7 -1.83 1.69 5.25
CA CYS A 7 -2.01 0.54 6.15
C CYS A 7 -1.06 0.61 7.37
N GLY A 8 -1.42 -0.10 8.44
CA GLY A 8 -0.68 -0.07 9.71
C GLY A 8 0.66 -0.81 9.73
N ALA A 9 1.72 -0.16 9.27
CA ALA A 9 3.13 -0.57 9.45
C ALA A 9 4.00 0.66 9.74
N PRO A 10 5.24 0.50 10.28
CA PRO A 10 6.10 1.63 10.62
C PRO A 10 6.30 2.65 9.48
N LEU A 11 6.31 2.21 8.22
CA LEU A 11 6.43 3.09 7.05
C LEU A 11 5.26 4.08 6.88
N ALA A 12 4.13 3.87 7.54
CA ALA A 12 3.00 4.80 7.52
C ALA A 12 3.36 6.20 8.05
N VAL A 13 4.42 6.35 8.87
CA VAL A 13 4.90 7.68 9.29
C VAL A 13 5.38 8.54 8.11
N ARG A 14 5.76 7.92 6.98
CA ARG A 14 6.18 8.60 5.75
C ARG A 14 5.01 8.83 4.77
N ALA A 15 3.78 8.44 5.13
CA ALA A 15 2.63 8.54 4.21
C ALA A 15 2.30 9.98 3.83
N GLY A 16 2.56 10.96 4.71
CA GLY A 16 2.40 12.39 4.38
C GLY A 16 3.33 12.82 3.25
N GLU A 17 4.60 12.41 3.30
CA GLU A 17 5.57 12.72 2.24
C GLU A 17 5.23 12.02 0.92
N VAL A 18 4.66 10.81 0.98
CA VAL A 18 4.10 10.14 -0.20
C VAL A 18 2.91 10.90 -0.75
N ALA A 19 1.98 11.34 0.10
CA ALA A 19 0.84 12.14 -0.32
C ALA A 19 1.28 13.45 -1.00
N ASP A 20 2.25 14.15 -0.43
CA ASP A 20 2.77 15.40 -0.98
C ASP A 20 3.44 15.18 -2.34
N ALA A 21 4.29 14.15 -2.48
CA ALA A 21 4.90 13.80 -3.76
C ALA A 21 3.87 13.43 -4.83
N LEU A 22 2.77 12.75 -4.45
CA LEU A 22 1.68 12.43 -5.36
C LEU A 22 0.85 13.69 -5.73
N ARG A 23 0.65 14.62 -4.80
CA ARG A 23 -0.10 15.86 -5.03
C ARG A 23 0.55 16.78 -6.07
N GLU A 24 1.84 16.61 -6.37
CA GLU A 24 2.51 17.31 -7.47
C GLU A 24 1.94 16.99 -8.86
N ARG A 25 1.36 15.79 -9.03
CA ARG A 25 0.87 15.30 -10.33
C ARG A 25 -0.62 14.92 -10.33
N TRP A 26 -1.18 14.58 -9.18
CA TRP A 26 -2.54 14.09 -9.05
C TRP A 26 -3.33 14.86 -7.99
N SER A 27 -4.65 14.96 -8.18
CA SER A 27 -5.56 15.20 -7.06
C SER A 27 -5.63 13.91 -6.24
N VAL A 28 -5.28 13.98 -4.96
CA VAL A 28 -5.11 12.83 -4.06
C VAL A 28 -6.19 12.83 -2.99
N SER A 29 -6.89 11.70 -2.86
CA SER A 29 -7.75 11.35 -1.73
C SER A 29 -7.06 10.33 -0.84
N ILE A 30 -7.28 10.37 0.47
CA ILE A 30 -6.61 9.47 1.41
C ILE A 30 -7.59 8.55 2.15
N VAL A 31 -7.21 7.28 2.30
CA VAL A 31 -7.94 6.28 3.09
C VAL A 31 -6.97 5.58 4.03
N VAL A 32 -7.27 5.57 5.31
CA VAL A 32 -6.38 5.11 6.38
C VAL A 32 -7.04 3.94 7.11
N THR A 33 -6.32 2.84 7.27
CA THR A 33 -6.79 1.75 8.15
C THR A 33 -6.79 2.21 9.61
N GLU A 34 -7.68 1.67 10.45
CA GLU A 34 -7.66 1.95 11.90
C GLU A 34 -6.27 1.72 12.51
N ALA A 35 -5.62 0.60 12.17
CA ALA A 35 -4.27 0.28 12.64
C ALA A 35 -3.21 1.33 12.23
N ALA A 36 -3.40 2.05 11.12
CA ALA A 36 -2.49 3.09 10.65
C ALA A 36 -2.61 4.42 11.41
N SER A 37 -3.72 4.67 12.09
CA SER A 37 -3.99 5.94 12.79
C SER A 37 -2.95 6.30 13.86
N GLN A 38 -2.23 5.31 14.41
CA GLN A 38 -1.16 5.55 15.37
C GLN A 38 0.13 6.10 14.73
N TRP A 39 0.29 5.96 13.41
CA TRP A 39 1.47 6.42 12.65
C TRP A 39 1.16 7.60 11.73
N TYR A 40 -0.10 7.80 11.38
CA TYR A 40 -0.51 8.78 10.39
C TYR A 40 -1.81 9.48 10.79
N ALA A 41 -1.78 10.82 10.78
CA ALA A 41 -2.79 11.65 11.41
C ALA A 41 -3.85 12.22 10.46
N GLU A 42 -3.59 12.28 9.14
CA GLU A 42 -4.63 12.77 8.22
C GLU A 42 -5.81 11.79 8.20
N PRO A 43 -7.05 12.29 8.37
CA PRO A 43 -8.22 11.43 8.44
C PRO A 43 -8.56 10.83 7.08
N SER A 44 -9.32 9.72 7.10
CA SER A 44 -9.87 9.14 5.87
C SER A 44 -10.94 10.04 5.25
N GLU A 45 -10.88 10.22 3.94
CA GLU A 45 -11.93 10.86 3.15
C GLU A 45 -13.05 9.86 2.83
N HIS A 46 -14.24 10.14 3.35
CA HIS A 46 -15.41 9.26 3.22
C HIS A 46 -16.15 9.50 1.91
N ASP A 47 -16.35 10.76 1.52
CA ASP A 47 -16.94 11.14 0.23
C ASP A 47 -15.81 11.47 -0.75
N ARG A 48 -15.37 10.44 -1.48
CA ARG A 48 -14.27 10.55 -2.44
C ARG A 48 -14.74 10.12 -3.83
N PRO A 49 -14.30 10.81 -4.90
CA PRO A 49 -14.58 10.39 -6.26
C PRO A 49 -13.92 9.04 -6.57
N ARG A 50 -14.43 8.35 -7.59
CA ARG A 50 -13.81 7.12 -8.08
C ARG A 50 -12.38 7.42 -8.56
N PRO A 51 -11.36 6.67 -8.08
CA PRO A 51 -9.99 6.90 -8.50
C PRO A 51 -9.72 6.31 -9.88
N ASP A 52 -8.84 6.97 -10.63
CA ASP A 52 -8.25 6.43 -11.86
C ASP A 52 -6.99 5.60 -11.56
N LEU A 53 -6.50 5.68 -10.31
CA LEU A 53 -5.26 5.05 -9.83
C LEU A 53 -5.30 4.89 -8.31
N VAL A 54 -4.80 3.77 -7.79
CA VAL A 54 -4.69 3.54 -6.34
C VAL A 54 -3.25 3.21 -5.96
N VAL A 55 -2.79 3.82 -4.87
CA VAL A 55 -1.52 3.51 -4.21
C VAL A 55 -1.83 2.93 -2.83
N ALA A 56 -1.24 1.79 -2.47
CA ALA A 56 -1.23 1.28 -1.10
C ALA A 56 0.18 1.44 -0.51
N CYS A 57 0.40 2.43 0.35
CA CYS A 57 1.71 2.73 0.91
C CYS A 57 1.65 3.10 2.41
N PRO A 58 2.11 2.21 3.31
CA PRO A 58 2.49 0.82 3.06
C PRO A 58 1.26 -0.08 2.83
N LEU A 59 1.50 -1.27 2.26
CA LEU A 59 0.58 -2.41 2.28
C LEU A 59 1.04 -3.43 3.32
N THR A 60 0.16 -3.83 4.23
CA THR A 60 0.45 -4.80 5.30
C THR A 60 -0.02 -6.21 4.94
N PHE A 61 0.49 -7.22 5.66
CA PHE A 61 0.04 -8.61 5.55
C PHE A 61 -1.49 -8.76 5.72
N ASN A 62 -2.05 -8.08 6.72
CA ASN A 62 -3.48 -8.13 7.02
C ASN A 62 -4.32 -7.60 5.84
N THR A 63 -4.02 -6.39 5.37
CA THR A 63 -4.77 -5.78 4.25
C THR A 63 -4.57 -6.56 2.96
N ALA A 64 -3.34 -6.99 2.66
CA ALA A 64 -3.05 -7.79 1.46
C ALA A 64 -3.86 -9.09 1.42
N ASN A 65 -3.91 -9.84 2.54
CA ASN A 65 -4.68 -11.08 2.61
C ASN A 65 -6.18 -10.83 2.48
N LYS A 66 -6.70 -9.77 3.11
CA LYS A 66 -8.12 -9.39 2.99
C LYS A 66 -8.49 -9.11 1.54
N VAL A 67 -7.71 -8.26 0.87
CA VAL A 67 -7.96 -7.88 -0.53
C VAL A 67 -7.84 -9.08 -1.47
N ALA A 68 -6.82 -9.93 -1.31
CA ALA A 68 -6.67 -11.14 -2.11
C ALA A 68 -7.83 -12.14 -1.93
N ALA A 69 -8.50 -12.12 -0.77
CA ALA A 69 -9.67 -12.95 -0.47
C ALA A 69 -11.02 -12.24 -0.78
N GLY A 70 -11.00 -11.00 -1.28
CA GLY A 70 -12.21 -10.21 -1.53
C GLY A 70 -12.91 -9.68 -0.27
N ILE A 71 -12.23 -9.67 0.89
CA ILE A 71 -12.76 -9.16 2.15
C ILE A 71 -12.60 -7.63 2.16
N MET A 72 -13.72 -6.92 2.27
CA MET A 72 -13.78 -5.45 2.26
C MET A 72 -14.43 -4.87 3.53
N ASP A 73 -14.09 -5.42 4.69
CA ASP A 73 -14.62 -5.03 6.01
C ASP A 73 -14.09 -3.67 6.54
N THR A 74 -13.24 -2.99 5.77
CA THR A 74 -12.72 -1.65 6.07
C THR A 74 -12.74 -0.79 4.81
N SER A 75 -12.85 0.53 4.96
CA SER A 75 -12.83 1.47 3.81
C SER A 75 -11.57 1.31 2.95
N ALA A 76 -10.42 1.03 3.58
CA ALA A 76 -9.15 0.78 2.89
C ALA A 76 -9.18 -0.50 2.04
N ALA A 77 -9.66 -1.62 2.60
CA ALA A 77 -9.80 -2.86 1.86
C ALA A 77 -10.86 -2.74 0.76
N GLY A 78 -11.97 -2.03 1.02
CA GLY A 78 -12.99 -1.73 0.01
C GLY A 78 -12.44 -0.92 -1.15
N ALA A 79 -11.67 0.15 -0.89
CA ALA A 79 -11.04 0.94 -1.95
C ALA A 79 -10.13 0.09 -2.86
N LEU A 80 -9.37 -0.84 -2.27
CA LEU A 80 -8.49 -1.74 -3.03
C LEU A 80 -9.29 -2.81 -3.80
N CYS A 81 -10.25 -3.47 -3.17
CA CYS A 81 -11.10 -4.46 -3.83
C CYS A 81 -11.89 -3.85 -4.99
N ASP A 82 -12.49 -2.67 -4.80
CA ASP A 82 -13.22 -1.95 -5.83
C ASP A 82 -12.31 -1.57 -7.00
N ALA A 83 -11.10 -1.10 -6.72
CA ALA A 83 -10.11 -0.77 -7.74
C ALA A 83 -9.73 -2.00 -8.57
N LEU A 84 -9.41 -3.12 -7.93
CA LEU A 84 -9.09 -4.37 -8.62
C LEU A 84 -10.27 -4.88 -9.45
N GLY A 85 -11.49 -4.85 -8.90
CA GLY A 85 -12.70 -5.28 -9.61
C GLY A 85 -13.03 -4.39 -10.81
N ALA A 86 -12.69 -3.10 -10.76
CA ALA A 86 -12.88 -2.15 -11.84
C ALA A 86 -11.72 -2.11 -12.86
N GLY A 87 -10.66 -2.88 -12.66
CA GLY A 87 -9.45 -2.83 -13.49
C GLY A 87 -8.67 -1.51 -13.35
N VAL A 88 -8.87 -0.78 -12.26
CA VAL A 88 -8.12 0.45 -11.94
C VAL A 88 -6.70 0.03 -11.54
N PRO A 89 -5.64 0.65 -12.11
CA PRO A 89 -4.27 0.30 -11.76
C PRO A 89 -3.97 0.49 -10.27
N VAL A 90 -3.25 -0.48 -9.69
CA VAL A 90 -2.84 -0.45 -8.28
C VAL A 90 -1.33 -0.59 -8.16
N VAL A 91 -0.70 0.36 -7.48
CA VAL A 91 0.69 0.24 -6.99
C VAL A 91 0.67 -0.01 -5.49
N ALA A 92 1.45 -0.97 -5.01
CA ALA A 92 1.55 -1.28 -3.60
C ALA A 92 3.00 -1.28 -3.13
N VAL A 93 3.24 -0.80 -1.91
CA VAL A 93 4.53 -0.80 -1.22
C VAL A 93 4.44 -1.75 -0.02
N PRO A 94 4.72 -3.06 -0.17
CA PRO A 94 4.56 -4.00 0.93
C PRO A 94 5.61 -3.78 2.02
N MET A 95 5.17 -3.62 3.27
CA MET A 95 6.05 -3.67 4.43
C MET A 95 5.59 -4.79 5.36
N VAL A 96 6.13 -5.99 5.12
CA VAL A 96 5.73 -7.22 5.82
C VAL A 96 6.93 -7.87 6.51
N ASN A 97 6.82 -8.06 7.82
CA ASN A 97 7.85 -8.70 8.65
C ASN A 97 8.15 -10.12 8.14
N ASN A 98 9.44 -10.45 8.02
CA ASN A 98 9.94 -11.74 7.54
C ASN A 98 9.30 -12.96 8.23
N ARG A 99 8.90 -12.87 9.50
CA ARG A 99 8.22 -13.97 10.22
C ARG A 99 6.88 -14.37 9.59
N LEU A 100 6.16 -13.41 8.99
CA LEU A 100 4.86 -13.66 8.36
C LEU A 100 5.00 -14.33 6.97
N TRP A 101 6.20 -14.36 6.40
CA TRP A 101 6.43 -14.95 5.08
C TRP A 101 6.30 -16.47 5.06
N GLY A 102 6.48 -17.11 6.22
CA GLY A 102 6.22 -18.55 6.39
C GLY A 102 4.74 -18.91 6.55
N HIS A 103 3.83 -17.93 6.59
CA HIS A 103 2.40 -18.22 6.71
C HIS A 103 1.86 -18.87 5.43
N PRO A 104 1.06 -19.96 5.52
CA PRO A 104 0.67 -20.77 4.36
C PRO A 104 -0.04 -19.98 3.24
N VAL A 105 -0.80 -18.95 3.60
CA VAL A 105 -1.53 -18.12 2.62
C VAL A 105 -0.65 -17.10 1.88
N TRP A 106 0.52 -16.74 2.41
CA TRP A 106 1.22 -15.52 1.97
C TRP A 106 1.65 -15.58 0.51
N ALA A 107 2.25 -16.71 0.10
CA ALA A 107 2.69 -16.88 -1.28
C ALA A 107 1.51 -16.85 -2.26
N SER A 108 0.35 -17.41 -1.90
CA SER A 108 -0.86 -17.30 -2.73
C SER A 108 -1.41 -15.88 -2.75
N THR A 109 -1.40 -15.16 -1.63
CA THR A 109 -1.82 -13.74 -1.58
C THR A 109 -1.04 -12.90 -2.57
N LEU A 110 0.29 -13.00 -2.56
CA LEU A 110 1.15 -12.26 -3.50
C LEU A 110 0.86 -12.62 -4.96
N ARG A 111 0.68 -13.91 -5.26
CA ARG A 111 0.32 -14.36 -6.62
C ARG A 111 -1.04 -13.86 -7.06
N THR A 112 -2.05 -13.88 -6.19
CA THR A 112 -3.40 -13.38 -6.50
C THR A 112 -3.36 -11.89 -6.80
N LEU A 113 -2.71 -11.09 -5.95
CA LEU A 113 -2.60 -9.65 -6.17
C LEU A 113 -1.79 -9.31 -7.42
N ALA A 114 -0.66 -9.98 -7.66
CA ALA A 114 0.12 -9.83 -8.89
C ALA A 114 -0.70 -10.19 -10.14
N GLY A 115 -1.44 -11.30 -10.08
CA GLY A 115 -2.32 -11.75 -11.16
C GLY A 115 -3.50 -10.80 -11.42
N ALA A 116 -3.92 -10.05 -10.40
CA ALA A 116 -4.89 -8.97 -10.53
C ALA A 116 -4.28 -7.64 -11.06
N GLY A 117 -3.00 -7.62 -11.41
CA GLY A 117 -2.31 -6.46 -11.97
C GLY A 117 -1.70 -5.51 -10.95
N VAL A 118 -1.62 -5.89 -9.66
CA VAL A 118 -0.93 -5.07 -8.65
C VAL A 118 0.56 -5.01 -8.95
N ARG A 119 1.10 -3.80 -9.05
CA ARG A 119 2.53 -3.55 -9.19
C ARG A 119 3.15 -3.28 -7.83
N PHE A 120 4.10 -4.11 -7.43
CA PHE A 120 4.78 -3.96 -6.15
C PHE A 120 6.06 -3.14 -6.26
N VAL A 121 6.29 -2.27 -5.28
CA VAL A 121 7.49 -1.45 -5.12
C VAL A 121 8.18 -1.87 -3.82
N ASP A 122 9.46 -2.21 -3.91
CA ASP A 122 10.27 -2.55 -2.73
C ASP A 122 10.55 -1.30 -1.89
N PRO A 123 10.17 -1.26 -0.59
CA PRO A 123 10.37 -0.09 0.26
C PRO A 123 11.85 0.21 0.59
N ARG A 124 12.80 -0.63 0.17
CA ARG A 124 14.24 -0.44 0.44
C ARG A 124 15.01 0.09 -0.76
N SER A 125 14.46 -0.03 -1.96
CA SER A 125 15.21 0.23 -3.19
C SER A 125 14.39 0.88 -4.31
N GLY A 126 13.07 0.98 -4.14
CA GLY A 126 12.18 1.47 -5.19
C GLY A 126 12.01 0.51 -6.37
N ARG A 127 12.67 -0.66 -6.35
CA ARG A 127 12.59 -1.65 -7.41
C ARG A 127 11.14 -2.13 -7.56
N VAL A 128 10.63 -2.06 -8.79
CA VAL A 128 9.36 -2.69 -9.16
C VAL A 128 9.57 -4.17 -9.42
N GLY A 129 8.74 -5.03 -8.83
CA GLY A 129 8.75 -6.47 -9.07
C GLY A 129 8.41 -7.25 -7.81
N ASP A 130 8.81 -8.53 -7.75
CA ASP A 130 8.41 -9.41 -6.65
C ASP A 130 8.79 -8.82 -5.28
N PRO A 131 7.83 -8.75 -4.32
CA PRO A 131 8.11 -8.33 -2.97
C PRO A 131 9.15 -9.22 -2.30
N ALA A 132 9.85 -8.68 -1.33
CA ALA A 132 10.78 -9.43 -0.50
C ALA A 132 10.59 -9.09 0.98
N PRO A 133 10.94 -10.01 1.90
CA PRO A 133 10.72 -9.83 3.33
C PRO A 133 11.50 -8.65 3.89
N VAL A 134 10.86 -7.91 4.82
CA VAL A 134 11.55 -6.95 5.69
C VAL A 134 12.02 -7.69 6.94
N GLN A 135 13.32 -7.69 7.20
CA GLN A 135 13.90 -8.38 8.33
C GLN A 135 13.38 -7.81 9.65
N SER A 136 12.99 -8.69 10.58
CA SER A 136 12.57 -8.25 11.92
C SER A 136 13.69 -7.45 12.58
N GLY A 137 13.35 -6.28 13.11
CA GLY A 137 14.31 -5.37 13.75
C GLY A 137 14.86 -4.29 12.82
N THR A 138 14.72 -4.41 11.50
CA THR A 138 15.25 -3.41 10.54
C THR A 138 14.23 -2.37 10.09
N GLY A 139 13.13 -2.23 10.84
CA GLY A 139 12.02 -1.34 10.49
C GLY A 139 12.46 0.13 10.39
N PRO A 140 13.11 0.68 11.42
CA PRO A 140 13.58 2.06 11.41
C PRO A 140 14.51 2.39 10.23
N GLU A 141 15.41 1.49 9.86
CA GLU A 141 16.35 1.68 8.75
C GLU A 141 15.62 1.71 7.41
N VAL A 142 14.63 0.83 7.21
CA VAL A 142 13.77 0.85 6.02
C VAL A 142 13.00 2.16 5.94
N VAL A 143 12.43 2.62 7.06
CA VAL A 143 11.68 3.88 7.13
C VAL A 143 12.59 5.07 6.81
N ALA A 144 13.82 5.09 7.33
CA ALA A 144 14.77 6.18 7.10
C ALA A 144 15.28 6.21 5.65
N ALA A 145 15.52 5.05 5.04
CA ALA A 145 16.03 4.94 3.67
C ALA A 145 14.94 5.09 2.59
N PHE A 146 13.66 5.03 2.97
CA PHE A 146 12.57 5.11 2.00
C PHE A 146 12.50 6.48 1.32
N ASP A 147 12.36 6.45 -0.01
CA ASP A 147 12.18 7.63 -0.85
C ASP A 147 10.77 7.65 -1.48
N PRO A 148 9.92 8.63 -1.15
CA PRO A 148 8.60 8.81 -1.75
C PRO A 148 8.60 8.87 -3.29
N ALA A 149 9.68 9.35 -3.91
CA ALA A 149 9.79 9.45 -5.36
C ALA A 149 9.74 8.07 -6.05
N TRP A 150 10.11 7.00 -5.35
CA TRP A 150 9.99 5.63 -5.87
C TRP A 150 8.54 5.24 -6.15
N VAL A 151 7.60 5.73 -5.33
CA VAL A 151 6.17 5.50 -5.53
C VAL A 151 5.70 6.25 -6.77
N VAL A 152 6.07 7.53 -6.90
CA VAL A 152 5.71 8.36 -8.05
C VAL A 152 6.25 7.77 -9.36
N ALA A 153 7.52 7.36 -9.37
CA ALA A 153 8.16 6.75 -10.54
C ALA A 153 7.50 5.43 -10.97
N ALA A 154 6.92 4.69 -10.02
CA ALA A 154 6.20 3.47 -10.34
C ALA A 154 4.87 3.73 -11.07
N LEU A 155 4.33 4.94 -11.04
CA LEU A 155 3.03 5.26 -11.67
C LEU A 155 3.16 5.62 -13.17
N GLY A 156 4.38 5.85 -13.66
CA GLY A 156 4.64 6.36 -15.02
C GLY A 156 4.62 7.88 -15.04
#